data_AF-W7Q021-F1
#
_entry.id   AF-W7Q021-F1
#
_cell.length_a   1.000
_cell.length_b   1.000
_cell.length_c   1.000
_cell.angle_alpha   90.00
_cell.angle_beta   90.00
_cell.angle_gamma   90.00
#
_symmetry.space_group_name_H-M   'P 1'
#
loop_
_entity.id
_entity.type
_entity.pdbx_description
1 polymer ?
#
loop_
_entity_poly.entity_id
_entity_poly.type
_entity_poly.pdbx_seq_one_letter_code
_entity_poly.pdbx_strand_id
1 'polypeptide(L)'
;MIWLPRGCHLDETDGHVDNLGCFVAPGQVALSWCDDDADPQAAISREALAVLESATDARSRPLTVHKLPQPGPLFIAEDEPAAWIAPPCRDKATTC
;
A
#
# COMPACT_ATOMS: atom_id res chain seq x y z
N MET A 1 3.03 7.49 -16.13
CA MET A 1 2.08 6.97 -15.12
C MET A 1 2.54 5.57 -14.79
N ILE A 2 2.66 5.23 -13.50
CA ILE A 2 3.15 3.93 -13.02
C ILE A 2 2.00 3.31 -12.22
N TRP A 3 1.59 2.10 -12.57
CA TRP A 3 0.47 1.41 -11.94
C TRP A 3 1.00 0.22 -11.14
N LEU A 4 0.70 0.20 -9.84
CA LEU A 4 0.99 -0.94 -9.00
C LEU A 4 -0.18 -1.93 -9.07
N PRO A 5 0.06 -3.25 -9.10
CA PRO A 5 -1.02 -4.22 -9.34
C PRO A 5 -1.99 -4.36 -8.16
N ARG A 6 -1.52 -4.07 -6.93
CA ARG A 6 -2.25 -4.24 -5.66
C ARG A 6 -1.87 -3.14 -4.67
N GLY A 7 -2.77 -2.84 -3.73
CA GLY A 7 -2.51 -2.01 -2.55
C GLY A 7 -2.14 -2.85 -1.32
N CYS A 8 -2.07 -2.22 -0.15
CA CYS A 8 -1.72 -2.88 1.12
C CYS A 8 -2.69 -4.02 1.48
N HIS A 9 -2.20 -5.06 2.16
CA HIS A 9 -3.04 -6.15 2.67
C HIS A 9 -4.02 -5.64 3.74
N LEU A 10 -5.28 -6.09 3.68
CA LEU A 10 -6.39 -5.67 4.57
C LEU A 10 -6.63 -4.16 4.60
N ASP A 11 -6.35 -3.49 3.48
CA ASP A 11 -6.66 -2.09 3.29
C ASP A 11 -8.17 -1.87 3.12
N GLU A 12 -8.71 -0.85 3.79
CA GLU A 12 -10.14 -0.49 3.74
C GLU A 12 -10.49 0.31 2.46
N THR A 13 -9.48 0.89 1.80
CA THR A 13 -9.66 1.88 0.73
C THR A 13 -9.57 1.29 -0.69
N ASP A 14 -9.80 -0.02 -0.83
CA ASP A 14 -9.58 -0.78 -2.07
C ASP A 14 -8.15 -0.67 -2.61
N GLY A 15 -7.17 -0.44 -1.74
CA GLY A 15 -5.75 -0.41 -2.05
C GLY A 15 -5.22 0.96 -2.44
N HIS A 16 -5.48 1.99 -1.62
CA HIS A 16 -4.80 3.27 -1.81
C HIS A 16 -3.28 3.10 -1.82
N VAL A 17 -2.66 3.92 -2.68
CA VAL A 17 -1.20 3.90 -2.85
C VAL A 17 -0.48 4.49 -1.65
N ASP A 18 -1.07 5.39 -0.88
CA ASP A 18 -0.39 6.09 0.22
C ASP A 18 0.02 5.16 1.37
N ASN A 19 -0.74 4.11 1.62
CA ASN A 19 -0.37 3.02 2.56
C ASN A 19 0.73 2.10 2.00
N LEU A 20 0.90 2.04 0.68
CA LEU A 20 1.90 1.18 0.04
C LEU A 20 3.21 1.92 -0.28
N GLY A 21 3.15 3.17 -0.70
CA GLY A 21 4.34 3.94 -1.02
C GLY A 21 4.08 5.38 -1.46
N CYS A 22 5.12 6.19 -1.40
CA CYS A 22 5.05 7.62 -1.76
C CYS A 22 6.37 8.11 -2.37
N PHE A 23 6.31 9.21 -3.13
CA PHE A 23 7.52 9.86 -3.62
C PHE A 23 8.16 10.69 -2.50
N VAL A 24 9.41 10.39 -2.16
CA VAL A 24 10.18 11.16 -1.17
C VAL A 24 11.02 12.27 -1.81
N ALA A 25 11.32 12.13 -3.10
CA ALA A 25 11.97 13.13 -3.94
C ALA A 25 11.76 12.77 -5.42
N PRO A 26 12.07 13.67 -6.37
CA PRO A 26 11.97 13.36 -7.80
C PRO A 26 12.83 12.13 -8.17
N GLY A 27 12.19 11.04 -8.63
CA GLY A 27 12.86 9.77 -8.96
C GLY A 27 13.14 8.87 -7.76
N GLN A 28 12.59 9.17 -6.58
CA GLN A 28 12.80 8.38 -5.36
C GLN A 28 11.47 8.05 -4.68
N VAL A 29 11.28 6.78 -4.32
CA VAL A 29 10.03 6.26 -3.75
C VAL A 29 10.35 5.55 -2.44
N ALA A 30 9.56 5.80 -1.39
CA ALA A 30 9.50 4.93 -0.23
C ALA A 30 8.41 3.87 -0.45
N LEU A 31 8.72 2.62 -0.15
CA LEU A 31 7.82 1.47 -0.33
C LEU A 31 7.68 0.72 1.00
N SER A 32 6.45 0.55 1.46
CA SER A 32 6.10 -0.30 2.59
C SER A 32 6.58 -1.73 2.34
N TRP A 33 7.37 -2.25 3.26
CA TRP A 33 8.15 -3.47 3.04
C TRP A 33 7.96 -4.48 4.18
N CYS A 34 7.79 -5.74 3.79
CA CYS A 34 7.77 -6.89 4.68
C CYS A 34 8.75 -7.96 4.15
N ASP A 35 9.67 -8.41 5.00
CA ASP A 35 10.63 -9.47 4.68
C ASP A 35 10.10 -10.88 4.97
N ASP A 36 9.06 -11.00 5.80
CA ASP A 36 8.50 -12.30 6.21
C ASP A 36 7.66 -12.94 5.09
N ASP A 37 8.16 -14.02 4.49
CA ASP A 37 7.47 -14.77 3.44
C ASP A 37 6.14 -15.40 3.86
N ALA A 38 5.91 -15.57 5.18
CA ALA A 38 4.63 -16.04 5.70
C ALA A 38 3.56 -14.95 5.74
N ASP A 39 3.96 -13.66 5.71
CA ASP A 39 3.03 -12.54 5.71
C ASP A 39 2.48 -12.29 4.28
N PRO A 40 1.14 -12.23 4.08
CA PRO A 40 0.54 -11.93 2.78
C PRO A 40 1.03 -10.62 2.14
N GLN A 41 1.42 -9.64 2.95
CA GLN A 41 1.95 -8.36 2.50
C GLN A 41 3.29 -8.52 1.77
N ALA A 42 4.10 -9.51 2.10
CA ALA A 42 5.42 -9.68 1.50
C ALA A 42 5.34 -9.99 -0.01
N ALA A 43 4.31 -10.71 -0.46
CA ALA A 43 4.06 -10.93 -1.88
C ALA A 43 3.64 -9.65 -2.63
N ILE A 44 2.92 -8.75 -1.96
CA ILE A 44 2.50 -7.45 -2.50
C ILE A 44 3.72 -6.53 -2.61
N SER A 45 4.53 -6.44 -1.55
CA SER A 45 5.72 -5.60 -1.52
C SER A 45 6.74 -6.00 -2.59
N ARG A 46 6.92 -7.30 -2.86
CA ARG A 46 7.82 -7.79 -3.93
C ARG A 46 7.33 -7.45 -5.33
N GLU A 47 6.04 -7.59 -5.59
CA GLU A 47 5.46 -7.25 -6.89
C GLU A 47 5.55 -5.73 -7.15
N ALA A 48 5.22 -4.93 -6.14
CA ALA A 48 5.36 -3.48 -6.22
C ALA A 48 6.82 -3.06 -6.47
N LEU A 49 7.77 -3.68 -5.76
CA LEU A 49 9.20 -3.44 -5.97
C LEU A 49 9.62 -3.72 -7.43
N ALA A 50 9.23 -4.88 -7.99
CA ALA A 50 9.58 -5.25 -9.36
C ALA A 50 9.03 -4.26 -10.41
N VAL A 51 7.82 -3.73 -10.19
CA VAL A 51 7.26 -2.69 -11.06
C VAL A 51 8.03 -1.38 -10.92
N LEU A 52 8.34 -0.96 -9.69
CA LEU A 52 9.06 0.30 -9.46
C LEU A 52 10.49 0.27 -9.99
N GLU A 53 11.20 -0.86 -9.85
CA GLU A 53 12.57 -1.04 -10.35
C GLU A 53 12.64 -1.09 -11.89
N SER A 54 11.57 -1.51 -12.56
CA SER A 54 11.48 -1.51 -14.03
C SER A 54 10.90 -0.21 -14.61
N ALA A 55 10.37 0.67 -13.76
CA ALA A 55 9.74 1.91 -14.17
C ALA A 55 10.72 3.09 -14.31
N THR A 56 10.31 4.08 -15.08
CA THR A 56 10.95 5.39 -15.14
C THR A 56 9.92 6.49 -14.89
N ASP A 57 10.37 7.61 -14.34
CA ASP A 57 9.51 8.78 -14.17
C ASP A 57 9.26 9.53 -15.49
N ALA A 58 8.44 10.58 -15.46
CA ALA A 58 8.10 11.37 -16.65
C ALA A 58 9.30 12.07 -17.32
N ARG A 59 10.48 12.09 -16.69
CA ARG A 59 11.74 12.62 -17.24
C ARG A 59 12.75 11.51 -17.55
N SER A 60 12.26 10.28 -17.72
CA SER A 60 13.06 9.10 -18.06
C SER A 60 14.15 8.75 -17.04
N ARG A 61 13.96 9.15 -15.77
CA ARG A 61 14.88 8.76 -14.70
C ARG A 61 14.43 7.43 -14.10
N PRO A 62 15.36 6.48 -13.86
CA PRO A 62 15.03 5.27 -13.10
C PRO A 62 14.64 5.64 -11.67
N LEU A 63 13.79 4.82 -11.05
CA LEU A 63 13.39 5.04 -9.67
C LEU A 63 14.37 4.41 -8.70
N THR A 64 14.74 5.17 -7.66
CA THR A 64 15.39 4.62 -6.46
C THR A 64 14.32 4.26 -5.45
N VAL A 65 14.23 2.99 -5.08
CA VAL A 65 13.23 2.49 -4.12
C VAL A 65 13.86 2.30 -2.75
N HIS A 66 13.34 3.01 -1.77
CA HIS A 66 13.72 2.91 -0.36
C HIS A 66 12.70 2.02 0.35
N LYS A 67 13.16 0.87 0.84
CA LYS A 67 12.31 -0.06 1.61
C LYS A 67 12.08 0.50 3.01
N LEU A 68 10.83 0.67 3.38
CA LEU A 68 10.40 1.11 4.71
C LEU A 68 9.74 -0.08 5.43
N PRO A 69 10.42 -0.73 6.39
CA PRO A 69 9.86 -1.87 7.10
C PRO A 69 8.56 -1.50 7.81
N GLN A 70 7.54 -2.32 7.61
CA GLN A 70 6.30 -2.22 8.37
C GLN A 70 6.52 -2.71 9.81
N PRO A 71 5.75 -2.21 10.79
CA PRO A 71 5.70 -2.86 12.09
C PRO A 71 5.21 -4.31 11.93
N GLY A 72 5.42 -5.14 12.96
CA GLY A 72 4.78 -6.45 13.00
C GLY A 72 3.24 -6.34 12.90
N PRO A 73 2.54 -7.43 12.56
CA PRO A 73 1.08 -7.42 12.45
C PRO A 73 0.44 -6.86 13.72
N LEU A 74 -0.37 -5.82 13.56
CA LEU A 74 -1.11 -5.20 14.64
C LEU A 74 -2.55 -5.73 14.61
N PHE A 75 -3.02 -6.14 15.78
CA PHE A 75 -4.38 -6.62 15.98
C PHE A 75 -5.07 -5.71 17.00
N ILE A 76 -6.33 -5.37 16.73
CA ILE A 76 -7.18 -4.66 17.68
C ILE A 76 -7.59 -5.66 18.77
N ALA A 77 -7.41 -5.29 20.04
CA ALA A 77 -7.81 -6.15 21.16
C ALA A 77 -9.35 -6.20 21.30
N GLU A 78 -9.89 -7.30 21.82
CA GLU A 78 -11.35 -7.49 21.95
C GLU A 78 -12.02 -6.45 22.88
N ASP A 79 -11.27 -5.90 23.84
CA ASP A 79 -11.72 -4.88 24.79
C ASP A 79 -11.40 -3.45 24.33
N GLU A 80 -10.73 -3.28 23.20
CA GLU A 80 -10.45 -1.96 22.63
C GLU A 80 -11.75 -1.42 22.03
N PRO A 81 -12.26 -0.26 22.49
CA PRO A 81 -13.49 0.29 21.94
C PRO A 81 -13.25 0.60 20.46
N ALA A 82 -14.01 -0.07 19.59
CA ALA A 82 -13.98 0.16 18.15
C ALA A 82 -14.59 1.53 17.84
N ALA A 83 -13.85 2.59 18.17
CA ALA A 83 -14.32 3.97 18.15
C ALA A 83 -14.56 4.52 16.73
N TRP A 84 -14.30 3.71 15.69
CA TRP A 84 -14.33 4.14 14.29
C TRP A 84 -14.96 3.11 13.34
N ILE A 85 -15.83 2.22 13.81
CA ILE A 85 -16.68 1.46 12.87
C ILE A 85 -17.67 2.45 12.26
N ALA A 86 -17.30 3.02 11.12
CA ALA A 86 -18.25 3.72 10.27
C ALA A 86 -19.38 2.73 9.94
N PRO A 87 -20.66 3.12 10.08
CA PRO A 87 -21.75 2.25 9.67
C PRO A 87 -21.56 1.87 8.20
N PRO A 88 -21.89 0.63 7.80
CA PRO A 88 -21.76 0.22 6.41
C PRO A 88 -22.49 1.22 5.52
N CYS A 89 -21.77 1.75 4.53
CA CYS A 89 -22.33 2.66 3.53
C CYS A 89 -23.58 2.01 2.92
N ARG A 90 -24.76 2.56 3.23
CA ARG A 90 -26.02 2.08 2.66
C ARG A 90 -25.99 2.27 1.15
N ASP A 91 -26.14 1.14 0.46
CA ASP A 91 -26.63 0.98 -0.90
C ASP A 91 -25.98 1.87 -1.99
N LYS A 92 -25.02 1.28 -2.72
CA LYS A 92 -24.64 1.73 -4.09
C LYS A 92 -25.76 1.42 -5.09
N ALA A 93 -26.96 1.94 -4.84
CA ALA A 93 -28.12 1.81 -5.71
C ALA A 93 -28.96 3.08 -5.70
N THR A 94 -28.36 4.24 -6.00
CA THR A 94 -29.12 5.38 -6.56
C THR A 94 -28.21 6.23 -7.42
N THR A 95 -28.63 6.33 -8.67
CA THR A 95 -28.17 7.20 -9.76
C THR A 95 -27.97 8.65 -9.33
N CYS A 96 -26.90 9.30 -9.80
CA CYS A 96 -26.99 10.60 -10.49
C CYS A 96 -25.76 10.80 -11.37
#